data_AF-A0A913Z1U2-F1
#
_entry.id   AF-A0A913Z1U2-F1
#
_cell.length_a   1.000
_cell.length_b   1.000
_cell.length_c   1.000
_cell.angle_alpha   90.00
_cell.angle_beta   90.00
_cell.angle_gamma   90.00
#
_symmetry.space_group_name_H-M   'P 1'
#
loop_
_entity.id
_entity.type
_entity.pdbx_description
1 polymer ?
#
loop_
_entity_poly.entity_id
_entity_poly.type
_entity_poly.pdbx_seq_one_letter_code
_entity_poly.pdbx_strand_id
1 'polypeptide(L)'
;MEGHYMIYGGDTNERYHTHTSLVVGSRPQESPTKQFHYYAGPACAHQHKSRSRTTPAEEEDDSLKERQRENKVLELLIRSRRKALANYKARQETLLDENTKLREEIEGKEKEVHDEVKSLLRKYERFRGAVSTLTSKFETEKVLARKAYDEATAKVAKEVEALEKQGQALDNKLRERKTELSVLMSYKDKEYPVRAMKIAELQKQIQYLSTEYEAEINDLISITAIEKDKYYQESEERLHGIKETVTDNAIDSMHDSLKEMAMQNIVMRKEIEGHNGLLEELESTIQDLTQQVSQLRVDPKTSTRQVMFPHLFKETPKCTPDMDVVLDIPTQQWLPI
;
A
#
# COMPACT_ATOMS: atom_id res chain seq x y z
N MET A 1 -20.61 9.80 27.28
CA MET A 1 -19.95 10.69 26.30
C MET A 1 -20.84 10.69 25.07
N GLU A 2 -22.01 11.32 25.17
CA GLU A 2 -22.26 12.76 24.92
C GLU A 2 -21.96 13.15 23.46
N GLY A 3 -23.02 13.52 22.76
CA GLY A 3 -23.00 13.96 21.37
C GLY A 3 -24.39 14.00 20.74
N HIS A 4 -25.38 14.52 21.47
CA HIS A 4 -26.68 14.90 20.91
C HIS A 4 -26.49 16.11 19.99
N TYR A 5 -26.90 16.00 18.72
CA TYR A 5 -27.20 17.16 17.89
C TYR A 5 -28.63 17.04 17.38
N MET A 6 -29.51 17.81 18.04
CA MET A 6 -30.83 18.17 17.55
C MET A 6 -30.69 19.15 16.38
N ILE A 7 -31.34 18.85 15.27
CA ILE A 7 -31.60 19.84 14.22
C ILE A 7 -33.06 20.28 14.37
N TYR A 8 -33.22 21.56 14.72
CA TYR A 8 -34.49 22.26 14.81
C TYR A 8 -35.09 22.44 13.41
N GLY A 9 -36.24 21.80 13.16
CA GLY A 9 -37.14 22.17 12.07
C GLY A 9 -38.02 23.33 12.51
N GLY A 10 -37.77 24.51 11.97
CA GLY A 10 -38.59 25.70 12.18
C GLY A 10 -39.78 25.71 11.21
N ASP A 11 -40.96 25.42 11.74
CA ASP A 11 -42.24 25.88 11.18
C ASP A 11 -42.37 27.38 11.45
N THR A 12 -42.52 28.21 10.41
CA THR A 12 -43.10 29.55 10.54
C THR A 12 -44.22 29.71 9.52
N ASN A 13 -45.41 29.46 10.04
CA ASN A 13 -46.71 29.87 9.55
C ASN A 13 -46.87 31.38 9.82
N GLU A 14 -46.91 32.22 8.78
CA GLU A 14 -47.36 33.61 8.92
C GLU A 14 -48.48 33.92 7.92
N ARG A 15 -49.69 33.82 8.45
CA ARG A 15 -50.88 34.54 7.98
C ARG A 15 -50.64 36.04 8.14
N TYR A 16 -50.84 36.78 7.06
CA TYR A 16 -51.28 38.17 7.15
C TYR A 16 -52.52 38.38 6.28
N HIS A 17 -53.66 38.49 6.96
CA HIS A 17 -54.81 39.24 6.48
C HIS A 17 -54.57 40.72 6.79
N THR A 18 -54.68 41.59 5.80
CA THR A 18 -55.20 42.95 6.01
C THR A 18 -56.05 43.36 4.81
N HIS A 19 -57.33 43.56 5.09
CA HIS A 19 -58.29 44.27 4.26
C HIS A 19 -57.83 45.71 4.02
N THR A 20 -57.99 46.22 2.80
CA THR A 20 -58.20 47.66 2.62
C THR A 20 -59.10 47.91 1.40
N SER A 21 -60.40 47.95 1.68
CA SER A 21 -61.40 48.58 0.83
C SER A 21 -61.24 50.10 0.91
N LEU A 22 -61.17 50.78 -0.23
CA LEU A 22 -61.37 52.23 -0.29
C LEU A 22 -62.57 52.51 -1.19
N VAL A 23 -63.72 52.57 -0.53
CA VAL A 23 -64.95 53.20 -0.99
C VAL A 23 -64.72 54.71 -0.94
N VAL A 24 -64.86 55.40 -2.06
CA VAL A 24 -65.00 56.86 -2.07
C VAL A 24 -66.42 57.18 -2.53
N GLY A 25 -67.28 57.35 -1.54
CA GLY A 25 -68.53 58.08 -1.68
C GLY A 25 -68.56 59.14 -0.60
N SER A 26 -68.83 60.39 -0.96
CA SER A 26 -69.65 61.34 -0.19
C SER A 26 -69.86 62.65 -0.97
N ARG A 27 -71.12 62.83 -1.34
CA ARG A 27 -71.83 64.12 -1.52
C ARG A 27 -71.59 65.05 -0.32
N PRO A 28 -71.84 66.36 -0.49
CA PRO A 28 -73.01 66.92 0.23
C PRO A 28 -73.84 67.95 -0.55
N GLN A 29 -75.15 67.90 -0.26
CA GLN A 29 -76.17 68.96 -0.08
C GLN A 29 -76.36 70.05 -1.18
N GLU A 30 -77.51 70.14 -1.85
CA GLU A 30 -78.83 70.66 -1.41
C GLU A 30 -78.88 72.16 -1.03
N SER A 31 -79.21 73.00 -2.03
CA SER A 31 -80.26 74.05 -2.08
C SER A 31 -80.24 75.23 -1.05
N PRO A 32 -80.69 76.47 -1.39
CA PRO A 32 -82.10 76.70 -1.72
C PRO A 32 -82.42 77.73 -2.81
N THR A 33 -83.56 77.48 -3.43
CA THR A 33 -84.45 78.40 -4.14
C THR A 33 -84.83 79.63 -3.30
N LYS A 34 -84.73 80.84 -3.88
CA LYS A 34 -85.49 82.05 -3.49
C LYS A 34 -85.83 82.81 -4.78
N GLN A 35 -87.09 82.77 -5.22
CA GLN A 35 -88.19 83.67 -4.88
C GLN A 35 -88.16 85.02 -5.62
N PHE A 36 -89.19 85.19 -6.43
CA PHE A 36 -89.67 86.41 -7.06
C PHE A 36 -89.72 87.60 -6.10
N HIS A 37 -89.31 88.77 -6.58
CA HIS A 37 -89.94 90.03 -6.20
C HIS A 37 -90.11 90.92 -7.44
N TYR A 38 -91.33 90.91 -7.98
CA TYR A 38 -91.90 92.03 -8.72
C TYR A 38 -91.93 93.24 -7.80
N TYR A 39 -91.16 94.28 -8.11
CA TYR A 39 -91.42 95.61 -7.58
C TYR A 39 -92.40 96.32 -8.50
N ALA A 40 -93.65 96.31 -8.06
CA ALA A 40 -94.72 97.15 -8.55
C ALA A 40 -94.82 98.42 -7.70
N GLY A 41 -95.00 99.56 -8.36
CA GLY A 41 -95.63 100.77 -7.84
C GLY A 41 -94.69 101.95 -7.53
N PRO A 42 -95.21 103.19 -7.43
CA PRO A 42 -96.57 103.67 -7.72
C PRO A 42 -96.60 104.72 -8.88
N ALA A 43 -97.61 104.74 -9.75
CA ALA A 43 -98.82 105.55 -9.56
C ALA A 43 -98.52 106.98 -9.07
N CYS A 44 -98.40 107.94 -10.00
CA CYS A 44 -98.37 109.36 -9.67
C CYS A 44 -99.66 110.04 -10.13
N ALA A 45 -100.38 110.48 -9.11
CA ALA A 45 -101.52 111.36 -9.02
C ALA A 45 -101.72 112.39 -10.14
N HIS A 46 -102.98 112.46 -10.56
CA HIS A 46 -103.61 113.57 -11.26
C HIS A 46 -103.54 114.88 -10.45
N GLN A 47 -103.28 115.99 -11.12
CA GLN A 47 -103.75 117.30 -10.69
C GLN A 47 -104.49 117.99 -11.84
N HIS A 48 -105.79 118.14 -11.64
CA HIS A 48 -106.65 119.08 -12.34
C HIS A 48 -106.12 120.50 -12.17
N LYS A 49 -105.98 121.25 -13.27
CA LYS A 49 -106.04 122.72 -13.24
C LYS A 49 -107.06 123.25 -14.22
N SER A 50 -107.79 124.21 -13.69
CA SER A 50 -109.02 124.84 -14.11
C SER A 50 -108.85 125.82 -15.27
N ARG A 51 -109.84 125.82 -16.16
CA ARG A 51 -110.22 126.90 -17.08
C ARG A 51 -110.10 128.28 -16.42
N SER A 52 -109.29 129.15 -17.00
CA SER A 52 -109.45 130.61 -16.93
C SER A 52 -109.48 131.16 -18.35
N ARG A 53 -110.54 131.90 -18.64
CA ARG A 53 -110.87 132.51 -19.92
C ARG A 53 -109.93 133.71 -20.12
N THR A 54 -108.93 133.57 -20.98
CA THR A 54 -108.08 134.66 -21.44
C THR A 54 -107.91 134.54 -22.95
N THR A 55 -107.59 135.65 -23.58
CA THR A 55 -107.71 135.97 -25.01
C THR A 55 -106.94 135.06 -25.98
N PRO A 56 -107.32 134.99 -27.29
CA PRO A 56 -106.87 133.96 -28.26
C PRO A 56 -105.41 134.02 -28.75
N ALA A 57 -104.48 134.57 -27.95
CA ALA A 57 -103.09 134.78 -28.36
C ALA A 57 -102.04 134.10 -27.45
N GLU A 58 -102.42 133.43 -26.36
CA GLU A 58 -101.48 132.89 -25.36
C GLU A 58 -101.56 131.36 -25.13
N GLU A 59 -102.59 130.65 -25.62
CA GLU A 59 -102.77 129.19 -25.40
C GLU A 59 -101.91 128.28 -26.31
N GLU A 60 -101.41 128.78 -27.44
CA GLU A 60 -100.42 128.04 -28.25
C GLU A 60 -99.06 127.95 -27.53
N ASP A 61 -98.72 128.92 -26.68
CA ASP A 61 -97.40 129.01 -26.04
C ASP A 61 -97.22 128.05 -24.85
N ASP A 62 -98.29 127.73 -24.10
CA ASP A 62 -98.23 126.80 -22.96
C ASP A 62 -98.33 125.31 -23.38
N SER A 63 -99.11 124.99 -24.43
CA SER A 63 -99.11 123.67 -25.10
C SER A 63 -97.75 123.33 -25.72
N LEU A 64 -97.08 124.34 -26.29
CA LEU A 64 -95.71 124.23 -26.78
C LEU A 64 -94.71 123.99 -25.65
N LYS A 65 -94.87 124.63 -24.49
CA LYS A 65 -94.02 124.39 -23.30
C LYS A 65 -94.19 122.99 -22.72
N GLU A 66 -95.39 122.43 -22.72
CA GLU A 66 -95.64 121.04 -22.25
C GLU A 66 -95.05 120.00 -23.22
N ARG A 67 -95.26 120.17 -24.54
CA ARG A 67 -94.55 119.38 -25.57
C ARG A 67 -93.03 119.53 -25.49
N GLN A 68 -92.51 120.70 -25.13
CA GLN A 68 -91.07 120.89 -24.91
C GLN A 68 -90.58 120.16 -23.66
N ARG A 69 -91.36 120.07 -22.59
CA ARG A 69 -91.03 119.27 -21.39
C ARG A 69 -91.05 117.78 -21.71
N GLU A 70 -92.08 117.29 -22.41
CA GLU A 70 -92.16 115.91 -22.86
C GLU A 70 -91.01 115.54 -23.81
N ASN A 71 -90.68 116.41 -24.77
CA ASN A 71 -89.50 116.23 -25.63
C ASN A 71 -88.20 116.20 -24.83
N LYS A 72 -88.04 117.05 -23.81
CA LYS A 72 -86.86 117.02 -22.91
C LYS A 72 -86.80 115.72 -22.10
N VAL A 73 -87.92 115.19 -21.63
CA VAL A 73 -87.99 113.91 -20.91
C VAL A 73 -87.67 112.74 -21.84
N LEU A 74 -88.22 112.73 -23.06
CA LEU A 74 -87.90 111.74 -24.08
C LEU A 74 -86.44 111.81 -24.51
N GLU A 75 -85.86 113.01 -24.65
CA GLU A 75 -84.43 113.19 -24.89
C GLU A 75 -83.58 112.61 -23.76
N LEU A 76 -83.93 112.88 -22.50
CA LEU A 76 -83.25 112.30 -21.33
C LEU A 76 -83.34 110.76 -21.32
N LEU A 77 -84.50 110.21 -21.68
CA LEU A 77 -84.72 108.75 -21.78
C LEU A 77 -83.92 108.13 -22.94
N ILE A 78 -83.84 108.81 -24.08
CA ILE A 78 -83.03 108.39 -25.23
C ILE A 78 -81.55 108.45 -24.85
N ARG A 79 -81.09 109.50 -24.17
CA ARG A 79 -79.70 109.62 -23.68
C ARG A 79 -79.37 108.54 -22.65
N SER A 80 -80.27 108.26 -21.70
CA SER A 80 -80.06 107.21 -20.69
C SER A 80 -80.02 105.81 -21.30
N ARG A 81 -80.93 105.50 -22.24
CA ARG A 81 -80.93 104.25 -23.01
C ARG A 81 -79.70 104.10 -23.88
N ARG A 82 -79.24 105.17 -24.55
CA ARG A 82 -77.98 105.17 -25.31
C ARG A 82 -76.77 104.89 -24.41
N LYS A 83 -76.72 105.51 -23.23
CA LYS A 83 -75.67 105.25 -22.22
C LYS A 83 -75.71 103.81 -21.69
N ALA A 84 -76.90 103.28 -21.42
CA ALA A 84 -77.07 101.89 -21.01
C ALA A 84 -76.62 100.91 -22.11
N LEU A 85 -77.00 101.16 -23.37
CA LEU A 85 -76.54 100.36 -24.52
C LEU A 85 -75.01 100.43 -24.70
N ALA A 86 -74.41 101.61 -24.52
CA ALA A 86 -72.96 101.75 -24.55
C ALA A 86 -72.29 100.95 -23.42
N ASN A 87 -72.83 101.01 -22.19
CA ASN A 87 -72.35 100.22 -21.07
C ASN A 87 -72.51 98.71 -21.30
N TYR A 88 -73.63 98.26 -21.88
CA TYR A 88 -73.84 96.85 -22.23
C TYR A 88 -72.87 96.38 -23.32
N LYS A 89 -72.61 97.20 -24.34
CA LYS A 89 -71.61 96.89 -25.37
C LYS A 89 -70.20 96.78 -24.77
N ALA A 90 -69.81 97.74 -23.92
CA ALA A 90 -68.54 97.68 -23.22
C ALA A 90 -68.44 96.43 -22.33
N ARG A 91 -69.52 96.08 -21.60
CA ARG A 91 -69.55 94.87 -20.78
C ARG A 91 -69.45 93.59 -21.64
N GLN A 92 -70.13 93.55 -22.77
CA GLN A 92 -70.06 92.42 -23.70
C GLN A 92 -68.62 92.23 -24.21
N GLU A 93 -67.93 93.31 -24.57
CA GLU A 93 -66.54 93.28 -25.00
C GLU A 93 -65.63 92.75 -23.88
N THR A 94 -65.75 93.26 -22.65
CA THR A 94 -64.97 92.75 -21.51
C THR A 94 -65.23 91.26 -21.23
N LEU A 95 -66.47 90.79 -21.37
CA LEU A 95 -66.83 89.38 -21.15
C LEU A 95 -66.31 88.48 -22.27
N LEU A 96 -66.20 88.99 -23.51
CA LEU A 96 -65.58 88.27 -24.61
C LEU A 96 -64.08 88.15 -24.38
N ASP A 97 -63.41 89.23 -23.96
CA ASP A 97 -61.97 89.21 -23.63
C ASP A 97 -61.64 88.30 -22.44
N GLU A 98 -62.50 88.27 -21.42
CA GLU A 98 -62.35 87.35 -20.30
C GLU A 98 -62.56 85.90 -20.74
N ASN A 99 -63.55 85.63 -21.61
CA ASN A 99 -63.77 84.28 -22.15
C ASN A 99 -62.63 83.80 -23.05
N THR A 100 -62.07 84.67 -23.90
CA THR A 100 -60.93 84.30 -24.75
C THR A 100 -59.71 83.98 -23.89
N LYS A 101 -59.41 84.80 -22.88
CA LYS A 101 -58.33 84.53 -21.91
C LYS A 101 -58.54 83.21 -21.17
N LEU A 102 -59.75 82.95 -20.65
CA LEU A 102 -60.06 81.70 -19.96
C LEU A 102 -59.90 80.50 -20.88
N ARG A 103 -60.34 80.60 -22.14
CA ARG A 103 -60.15 79.53 -23.13
C ARG A 103 -58.66 79.25 -23.37
N GLU A 104 -57.85 80.29 -23.56
CA GLU A 104 -56.41 80.14 -23.76
C GLU A 104 -55.71 79.54 -22.53
N GLU A 105 -56.12 79.93 -21.32
CA GLU A 105 -55.58 79.36 -20.08
C GLU A 105 -55.96 77.88 -19.92
N ILE A 106 -57.20 77.51 -20.22
CA ILE A 106 -57.65 76.11 -20.20
C ILE A 106 -56.88 75.28 -21.22
N GLU A 107 -56.82 75.74 -22.48
CA GLU A 107 -56.09 75.03 -23.53
C GLU A 107 -54.58 74.92 -23.21
N GLY A 108 -54.00 75.96 -22.60
CA GLY A 108 -52.62 75.96 -22.14
C GLY A 108 -52.37 74.90 -21.07
N LYS A 109 -53.19 74.88 -20.02
CA LYS A 109 -53.10 73.89 -18.94
C LYS A 109 -53.40 72.48 -19.42
N GLU A 110 -54.36 72.30 -20.31
CA GLU A 110 -54.67 71.00 -20.91
C GLU A 110 -53.49 70.46 -21.73
N LYS A 111 -52.82 71.31 -22.51
CA LYS A 111 -51.61 70.93 -23.25
C LYS A 111 -50.47 70.56 -22.31
N GLU A 112 -50.23 71.36 -21.28
CA GLU A 112 -49.19 71.09 -20.27
C GLU A 112 -49.44 69.76 -19.56
N VAL A 113 -50.64 69.55 -19.02
CA VAL A 113 -51.03 68.29 -18.37
C VAL A 113 -50.96 67.12 -19.35
N HIS A 114 -51.37 67.31 -20.61
CA HIS A 114 -51.27 66.25 -21.61
C HIS A 114 -49.82 65.85 -21.87
N ASP A 115 -48.91 66.83 -22.02
CA ASP A 115 -47.50 66.57 -22.23
C ASP A 115 -46.85 65.92 -21.00
N GLU A 116 -47.22 66.33 -19.78
CA GLU A 116 -46.80 65.69 -18.54
C GLU A 116 -47.23 64.23 -18.48
N VAL A 117 -48.53 63.95 -18.68
CA VAL A 117 -49.08 62.59 -18.68
C VAL A 117 -48.43 61.72 -19.76
N LYS A 118 -48.23 62.27 -20.97
CA LYS A 118 -47.56 61.58 -22.06
C LYS A 118 -46.10 61.27 -21.73
N SER A 119 -45.39 62.20 -21.09
CA SER A 119 -44.02 61.99 -20.62
C SER A 119 -43.95 60.90 -19.55
N LEU A 120 -44.93 60.87 -18.64
CA LEU A 120 -45.03 59.90 -17.56
C LEU A 120 -45.33 58.50 -18.12
N LEU A 121 -46.30 58.37 -19.04
CA LEU A 121 -46.62 57.10 -19.71
C LEU A 121 -45.39 56.52 -20.43
N ARG A 122 -44.63 57.35 -21.16
CA ARG A 122 -43.38 56.93 -21.80
C ARG A 122 -42.34 56.43 -20.79
N LYS A 123 -42.24 57.05 -19.61
CA LYS A 123 -41.38 56.55 -18.52
C LYS A 123 -41.86 55.20 -18.02
N TYR A 124 -43.15 55.03 -17.78
CA TYR A 124 -43.74 53.75 -17.34
C TYR A 124 -43.53 52.62 -18.35
N GLU A 125 -43.70 52.88 -19.65
CA GLU A 125 -43.43 51.89 -20.69
C GLU A 125 -41.97 51.45 -20.69
N ARG A 126 -41.03 52.40 -20.55
CA ARG A 126 -39.60 52.10 -20.44
C ARG A 126 -39.29 51.26 -19.21
N PHE A 127 -39.83 51.63 -18.04
CA PHE A 127 -39.63 50.87 -16.80
C PHE A 127 -40.25 49.47 -16.91
N ARG A 128 -41.45 49.34 -17.47
CA ARG A 128 -42.10 48.05 -17.70
C ARG A 128 -41.27 47.16 -18.62
N GLY A 129 -40.74 47.71 -19.71
CA GLY A 129 -39.87 46.98 -20.63
C GLY A 129 -38.56 46.55 -19.96
N ALA A 130 -37.94 47.42 -19.17
CA ALA A 130 -36.73 47.12 -18.41
C ALA A 130 -36.98 46.01 -17.37
N VAL A 131 -38.05 46.12 -16.59
CA VAL A 131 -38.45 45.11 -15.60
C VAL A 131 -38.73 43.78 -16.27
N SER A 132 -39.51 43.74 -17.34
CA SER A 132 -39.80 42.50 -18.07
C SER A 132 -38.52 41.81 -18.58
N THR A 133 -37.61 42.60 -19.17
CA THR A 133 -36.32 42.09 -19.65
C THR A 133 -35.45 41.56 -18.51
N LEU A 134 -35.42 42.29 -17.39
CA LEU A 134 -34.68 41.93 -16.20
C LEU A 134 -35.21 40.64 -15.57
N THR A 135 -36.54 40.53 -15.39
CA THR A 135 -37.19 39.34 -14.85
C THR A 135 -36.96 38.12 -15.75
N SER A 136 -37.06 38.28 -17.07
CA SER A 136 -36.76 37.21 -18.02
C SER A 136 -35.31 36.72 -17.89
N LYS A 137 -34.35 37.65 -17.86
CA LYS A 137 -32.92 37.31 -17.65
C LYS A 137 -32.70 36.60 -16.32
N PHE A 138 -33.24 37.13 -15.22
CA PHE A 138 -33.12 36.49 -13.90
C PHE A 138 -33.70 35.07 -13.87
N GLU A 139 -34.86 34.84 -14.48
CA GLU A 139 -35.41 33.48 -14.54
C GLU A 139 -34.54 32.56 -15.41
N THR A 140 -33.99 33.04 -16.52
CA THR A 140 -33.06 32.23 -17.32
C THR A 140 -31.78 31.89 -16.55
N GLU A 141 -31.17 32.86 -15.87
CA GLU A 141 -29.97 32.66 -15.07
C GLU A 141 -30.22 31.71 -13.90
N LYS A 142 -31.37 31.83 -13.24
CA LYS A 142 -31.79 30.93 -12.16
C LYS A 142 -31.97 29.50 -12.64
N VAL A 143 -32.57 29.29 -13.82
CA VAL A 143 -32.70 27.96 -14.42
C VAL A 143 -31.32 27.39 -14.77
N LEU A 144 -30.44 28.19 -15.35
CA LEU A 144 -29.07 27.76 -15.67
C LEU A 144 -28.27 27.42 -14.41
N ALA A 145 -28.36 28.24 -13.36
CA ALA A 145 -27.70 28.01 -12.09
C ALA A 145 -28.21 26.72 -11.41
N ARG A 146 -29.53 26.48 -11.43
CA ARG A 146 -30.11 25.21 -10.94
C ARG A 146 -29.60 24.01 -11.74
N LYS A 147 -29.60 24.10 -13.06
CA LYS A 147 -29.09 23.02 -13.90
C LYS A 147 -27.62 22.72 -13.63
N ALA A 148 -26.78 23.75 -13.53
CA ALA A 148 -25.37 23.60 -13.19
C ALA A 148 -25.16 22.97 -11.81
N TYR A 149 -25.99 23.35 -10.83
CA TYR A 149 -26.00 22.75 -9.50
C TYR A 149 -26.38 21.26 -9.55
N ASP A 150 -27.46 20.91 -10.26
CA ASP A 150 -27.91 19.53 -10.41
C ASP A 150 -26.86 18.65 -11.13
N GLU A 151 -26.20 19.19 -12.16
CA GLU A 151 -25.12 18.50 -12.85
C GLU A 151 -23.88 18.31 -11.96
N ALA A 152 -23.51 19.33 -11.18
CA ALA A 152 -22.38 19.24 -10.25
C ALA A 152 -22.66 18.25 -9.11
N THR A 153 -23.85 18.30 -8.51
CA THR A 153 -24.26 17.35 -7.47
C THR A 153 -24.33 15.92 -7.99
N ALA A 154 -24.84 15.69 -9.21
CA ALA A 154 -24.84 14.38 -9.83
C ALA A 154 -23.42 13.83 -10.11
N LYS A 155 -22.47 14.70 -10.51
CA LYS A 155 -21.07 14.29 -10.68
C LYS A 155 -20.44 13.90 -9.36
N VAL A 156 -20.58 14.75 -8.34
CA VAL A 156 -20.06 14.48 -6.99
C VAL A 156 -20.68 13.20 -6.42
N ALA A 157 -21.99 12.98 -6.56
CA ALA A 157 -22.64 11.76 -6.11
C ALA A 157 -22.07 10.50 -6.76
N LYS A 158 -21.80 10.53 -8.08
CA LYS A 158 -21.16 9.42 -8.79
C LYS A 158 -19.73 9.17 -8.32
N GLU A 159 -18.96 10.23 -8.08
CA GLU A 159 -17.59 10.12 -7.56
C GLU A 159 -17.57 9.54 -6.15
N VAL A 160 -18.48 9.99 -5.27
CA VAL A 160 -18.65 9.44 -3.92
C VAL A 160 -19.04 7.97 -3.98
N GLU A 161 -20.02 7.58 -4.81
CA GLU A 161 -20.42 6.18 -4.96
C GLU A 161 -19.26 5.30 -5.48
N ALA A 162 -18.45 5.82 -6.41
CA ALA A 162 -17.27 5.12 -6.90
C ALA A 162 -16.21 4.95 -5.81
N LEU A 163 -15.96 5.98 -5.00
CA LEU A 163 -15.05 5.93 -3.86
C LEU A 163 -15.56 4.97 -2.76
N GLU A 164 -16.85 4.95 -2.47
CA GLU A 164 -17.46 4.01 -1.53
C GLU A 164 -17.27 2.56 -1.98
N LYS A 165 -17.50 2.27 -3.27
CA LYS A 165 -17.25 0.93 -3.84
C LYS A 165 -15.78 0.54 -3.75
N GLN A 166 -14.86 1.47 -3.99
CA GLN A 166 -13.43 1.22 -3.81
C GLN A 166 -13.08 0.96 -2.34
N GLY A 167 -13.66 1.72 -1.41
CA GLY A 167 -13.50 1.51 0.03
C GLY A 167 -13.97 0.12 0.46
N GLN A 168 -15.18 -0.28 0.05
CA GLN A 168 -15.72 -1.61 0.34
C GLN A 168 -14.87 -2.74 -0.26
N ALA A 169 -14.34 -2.55 -1.47
CA ALA A 169 -13.45 -3.53 -2.09
C ALA A 169 -12.13 -3.68 -1.32
N LEU A 170 -11.56 -2.57 -0.82
CA LEU A 170 -10.36 -2.60 0.02
C LEU A 170 -10.62 -3.25 1.37
N ASP A 171 -11.75 -2.95 2.02
CA ASP A 171 -12.13 -3.58 3.29
C ASP A 171 -12.32 -5.09 3.14
N ASN A 172 -12.91 -5.55 2.04
CA ASN A 172 -13.04 -6.96 1.73
C ASN A 172 -11.68 -7.64 1.56
N LYS A 173 -10.76 -7.03 0.79
CA LYS A 173 -9.38 -7.54 0.64
C LYS A 173 -8.65 -7.57 1.98
N LEU A 174 -8.81 -6.53 2.80
CA LEU A 174 -8.18 -6.44 4.11
C LEU A 174 -8.71 -7.54 5.04
N ARG A 175 -10.00 -7.83 5.01
CA ARG A 175 -10.60 -8.94 5.76
C ARG A 175 -10.07 -10.29 5.28
N GLU A 176 -10.00 -10.51 3.97
CA GLU A 176 -9.43 -11.74 3.38
C GLU A 176 -7.99 -11.95 3.84
N ARG A 177 -7.13 -10.93 3.71
CA ARG A 177 -5.73 -11.00 4.18
C ARG A 177 -5.62 -11.23 5.69
N LYS A 178 -6.51 -10.64 6.50
CA LYS A 178 -6.57 -10.92 7.94
C LYS A 178 -6.93 -12.39 8.23
N THR A 179 -7.85 -12.97 7.46
CA THR A 179 -8.21 -14.38 7.62
C THR A 179 -7.07 -15.30 7.20
N GLU A 180 -6.40 -15.03 6.07
CA GLU A 180 -5.20 -15.76 5.65
C GLU A 180 -4.09 -15.69 6.71
N LEU A 181 -3.85 -14.50 7.26
CA LEU A 181 -2.87 -14.30 8.33
C LEU A 181 -3.24 -15.11 9.58
N SER A 182 -4.51 -15.13 9.96
CA SER A 182 -4.99 -15.93 11.09
C SER A 182 -4.78 -17.42 10.86
N VAL A 183 -5.02 -17.93 9.65
CA VAL A 183 -4.75 -19.33 9.29
C VAL A 183 -3.25 -19.62 9.37
N LEU A 184 -2.42 -18.74 8.82
CA LEU A 184 -0.97 -18.90 8.82
C LEU A 184 -0.39 -18.87 10.23
N MET A 185 -0.89 -17.98 11.09
CA MET A 185 -0.54 -17.96 12.52
C MET A 185 -0.95 -19.26 13.21
N SER A 186 -2.17 -19.75 12.99
CA SER A 186 -2.62 -21.02 13.55
C SER A 186 -1.73 -22.19 13.09
N TYR A 187 -1.34 -22.21 11.82
CA TYR A 187 -0.40 -23.21 11.30
C TYR A 187 0.96 -23.11 12.00
N LYS A 188 1.54 -21.90 12.05
CA LYS A 188 2.86 -21.66 12.65
C LYS A 188 2.91 -22.06 14.12
N ASP A 189 1.88 -21.72 14.90
CA ASP A 189 1.92 -21.88 16.35
C ASP A 189 1.40 -23.24 16.82
N LYS A 190 0.49 -23.88 16.06
CA LYS A 190 -0.14 -25.15 16.47
C LYS A 190 0.31 -26.34 15.63
N GLU A 191 0.17 -26.27 14.31
CA GLU A 191 0.39 -27.43 13.45
C GLU A 191 1.87 -27.68 13.17
N TYR A 192 2.62 -26.61 12.91
CA TYR A 192 4.02 -26.69 12.52
C TYR A 192 4.89 -27.34 13.60
N PRO A 193 4.79 -26.98 14.91
CA PRO A 193 5.59 -27.62 15.94
C PRO A 193 5.28 -29.12 16.06
N VAL A 194 4.00 -29.51 15.98
CA VAL A 194 3.60 -30.92 16.03
C VAL A 194 4.15 -31.70 14.83
N ARG A 195 4.06 -31.15 13.62
CA ARG A 195 4.62 -31.76 12.41
C ARG A 195 6.16 -31.85 12.49
N ALA A 196 6.82 -30.80 12.97
CA ALA A 196 8.26 -30.77 13.15
C ALA A 196 8.72 -31.83 14.17
N MET A 197 8.01 -31.97 15.29
CA MET A 197 8.26 -33.05 16.25
C MET A 197 8.08 -34.43 15.62
N LYS A 198 7.04 -34.63 14.81
CA LYS A 198 6.83 -35.90 14.13
C LYS A 198 7.93 -36.23 13.13
N ILE A 199 8.43 -35.23 12.40
CA ILE A 199 9.58 -35.38 11.50
C ILE A 199 10.82 -35.77 12.29
N ALA A 200 11.10 -35.10 13.41
CA ALA A 200 12.25 -35.43 14.25
C ALA A 200 12.15 -36.85 14.85
N GLU A 201 10.95 -37.29 15.25
CA GLU A 201 10.70 -38.65 15.72
C GLU A 201 10.99 -39.68 14.62
N LEU A 202 10.46 -39.47 13.41
CA LEU A 202 10.70 -40.35 12.27
C LEU A 202 12.19 -40.40 11.89
N GLN A 203 12.89 -39.26 11.91
CA GLN A 203 14.33 -39.22 11.69
C GLN A 203 15.10 -40.05 12.71
N LYS A 204 14.71 -39.98 14.00
CA LYS A 204 15.31 -40.80 15.05
C LYS A 204 15.04 -42.30 14.82
N GLN A 205 13.83 -42.66 14.39
CA GLN A 205 13.49 -44.05 14.05
C GLN A 205 14.32 -44.56 12.87
N ILE A 206 14.52 -43.75 11.83
CA ILE A 206 15.38 -44.10 10.69
C ILE A 206 16.82 -44.33 11.15
N GLN A 207 17.36 -43.44 11.98
CA GLN A 207 18.72 -43.60 12.52
C GLN A 207 18.86 -44.86 13.36
N TYR A 208 17.90 -45.12 14.25
CA TYR A 208 17.88 -46.32 15.07
C TYR A 208 17.87 -47.59 14.21
N LEU A 209 16.96 -47.66 13.23
CA LEU A 209 16.88 -48.80 12.32
C LEU A 209 18.15 -48.95 11.49
N SER A 210 18.76 -47.85 11.03
CA SER A 210 20.04 -47.89 10.31
C SER A 210 21.15 -48.51 11.16
N THR A 211 21.25 -48.12 12.44
CA THR A 211 22.25 -48.70 13.36
C THR A 211 21.99 -50.17 13.67
N GLU A 212 20.71 -50.55 13.78
CA GLU A 212 20.30 -51.95 13.98
C GLU A 212 20.66 -52.80 12.75
N TYR A 213 20.33 -52.34 11.54
CA TYR A 213 20.71 -53.03 10.31
C TYR A 213 22.22 -53.13 10.12
N GLU A 214 23.00 -52.11 10.47
CA GLU A 214 24.46 -52.18 10.43
C GLU A 214 25.01 -53.25 11.39
N ALA A 215 24.42 -53.37 12.59
CA ALA A 215 24.79 -54.42 13.53
C ALA A 215 24.46 -55.82 12.97
N GLU A 216 23.26 -56.02 12.43
CA GLU A 216 22.85 -57.28 11.81
C GLU A 216 23.74 -57.68 10.62
N ILE A 217 24.13 -56.70 9.78
CA ILE A 217 25.06 -56.92 8.67
C ILE A 217 26.42 -57.40 9.19
N ASN A 218 26.95 -56.76 10.24
CA ASN A 218 28.23 -57.14 10.83
C ASN A 218 28.18 -58.55 11.44
N ASP A 219 27.09 -58.89 12.13
CA ASP A 219 26.86 -60.22 12.67
C ASP A 219 26.79 -61.27 11.55
N LEU A 220 26.07 -60.97 10.47
CA LEU A 220 25.97 -61.85 9.31
C LEU A 220 27.33 -62.06 8.62
N ILE A 221 28.13 -61.00 8.48
CA ILE A 221 29.50 -61.08 7.95
C ILE A 221 30.35 -61.99 8.83
N SER A 222 30.27 -61.83 10.16
CA SER A 222 31.00 -62.66 11.12
C SER A 222 30.60 -64.14 11.00
N ILE A 223 29.29 -64.44 10.98
CA ILE A 223 28.77 -65.81 10.81
C ILE A 223 29.23 -66.39 9.47
N THR A 224 29.14 -65.62 8.40
CA THR A 224 29.56 -66.06 7.06
C THR A 224 31.06 -66.35 7.01
N ALA A 225 31.89 -65.57 7.69
CA ALA A 225 33.33 -65.81 7.78
C ALA A 225 33.62 -67.11 8.54
N ILE A 226 32.99 -67.31 9.71
CA ILE A 226 33.15 -68.53 10.52
C ILE A 226 32.72 -69.77 9.73
N GLU A 227 31.57 -69.73 9.06
CA GLU A 227 31.08 -70.89 8.30
C GLU A 227 31.96 -71.17 7.07
N LYS A 228 32.49 -70.13 6.41
CA LYS A 228 33.48 -70.30 5.35
C LYS A 228 34.74 -70.98 5.86
N ASP A 229 35.29 -70.52 6.97
CA ASP A 229 36.50 -71.08 7.56
C ASP A 229 36.29 -72.55 7.95
N LYS A 230 35.14 -72.86 8.57
CA LYS A 230 34.74 -74.23 8.88
C LYS A 230 34.61 -75.09 7.62
N TYR A 231 33.98 -74.59 6.57
CA TYR A 231 33.86 -75.30 5.29
C TYR A 231 35.23 -75.58 4.66
N TYR A 232 36.15 -74.61 4.69
CA TYR A 232 37.51 -74.79 4.20
C TYR A 232 38.28 -75.84 5.00
N GLN A 233 38.17 -75.81 6.34
CA GLN A 233 38.78 -76.83 7.20
C GLN A 233 38.23 -78.22 6.90
N GLU A 234 36.91 -78.39 6.87
CA GLU A 234 36.29 -79.69 6.52
C GLU A 234 36.68 -80.16 5.11
N SER A 235 36.78 -79.25 4.15
CA SER A 235 37.20 -79.57 2.78
C SER A 235 38.66 -80.05 2.74
N GLU A 236 39.56 -79.35 3.43
CA GLU A 236 40.98 -79.73 3.52
C GLU A 236 41.15 -81.07 4.25
N GLU A 237 40.42 -81.30 5.34
CA GLU A 237 40.43 -82.57 6.06
C GLU A 237 39.93 -83.72 5.18
N ARG A 238 38.82 -83.53 4.44
CA ARG A 238 38.32 -84.53 3.48
C ARG A 238 39.32 -84.79 2.36
N LEU A 239 39.95 -83.73 1.82
CA LEU A 239 40.97 -83.85 0.78
C LEU A 239 42.19 -84.61 1.31
N HIS A 240 42.63 -84.31 2.53
CA HIS A 240 43.72 -85.02 3.19
C HIS A 240 43.38 -86.50 3.40
N GLY A 241 42.19 -86.83 3.89
CA GLY A 241 41.76 -88.21 4.08
C GLY A 241 41.64 -89.00 2.76
N ILE A 242 41.13 -88.38 1.69
CA ILE A 242 41.13 -88.99 0.35
C ILE A 242 42.56 -89.19 -0.14
N LYS A 243 43.43 -88.20 0.05
CA LYS A 243 44.83 -88.30 -0.36
C LYS A 243 45.54 -89.44 0.38
N GLU A 244 45.38 -89.54 1.69
CA GLU A 244 45.95 -90.58 2.53
C GLU A 244 45.46 -91.97 2.10
N THR A 245 44.14 -92.16 1.97
CA THR A 245 43.58 -93.44 1.50
C THR A 245 44.02 -93.80 0.09
N VAL A 246 44.14 -92.84 -0.83
CA VAL A 246 44.65 -93.09 -2.19
C VAL A 246 46.14 -93.42 -2.15
N THR A 247 46.95 -92.74 -1.34
CA THR A 247 48.38 -93.05 -1.20
C THR A 247 48.59 -94.41 -0.57
N ASP A 248 47.80 -94.78 0.44
CA ASP A 248 47.88 -96.09 1.10
C ASP A 248 47.50 -97.21 0.15
N ASN A 249 46.38 -97.08 -0.57
CA ASN A 249 45.98 -98.05 -1.60
C ASN A 249 47.03 -98.18 -2.70
N ALA A 250 47.65 -97.06 -3.11
CA ALA A 250 48.71 -97.07 -4.11
C ALA A 250 49.96 -97.78 -3.57
N ILE A 251 50.38 -97.51 -2.34
CA ILE A 251 51.48 -98.19 -1.64
C ILE A 251 51.18 -99.69 -1.53
N ASP A 252 49.99 -100.07 -1.06
CA ASP A 252 49.58 -101.47 -0.90
C ASP A 252 49.63 -102.24 -2.22
N SER A 253 49.26 -101.59 -3.32
CA SER A 253 49.32 -102.14 -4.68
C SER A 253 50.74 -102.24 -5.25
N MET A 254 51.75 -101.63 -4.63
CA MET A 254 53.14 -101.76 -5.07
C MET A 254 53.68 -103.17 -4.77
N HIS A 255 54.51 -103.69 -5.67
CA HIS A 255 55.20 -104.95 -5.47
C HIS A 255 56.12 -104.89 -4.23
N ASP A 256 56.17 -105.97 -3.45
CA ASP A 256 56.87 -106.01 -2.16
C ASP A 256 58.37 -105.67 -2.28
N SER A 257 59.02 -106.02 -3.40
CA SER A 257 60.42 -105.62 -3.64
C SER A 257 60.64 -104.11 -3.68
N LEU A 258 59.65 -103.33 -4.14
CA LEU A 258 59.73 -101.88 -4.17
C LEU A 258 59.51 -101.29 -2.76
N LYS A 259 58.61 -101.90 -1.96
CA LYS A 259 58.40 -101.54 -0.55
C LYS A 259 59.67 -101.80 0.28
N GLU A 260 60.29 -102.96 0.09
CA GLU A 260 61.56 -103.30 0.73
C GLU A 260 62.68 -102.32 0.34
N MET A 261 62.80 -101.98 -0.95
CA MET A 261 63.77 -100.98 -1.41
C MET A 261 63.52 -99.60 -0.80
N ALA A 262 62.26 -99.17 -0.72
CA ALA A 262 61.91 -97.91 -0.07
C ALA A 262 62.22 -97.93 1.43
N MET A 263 61.93 -99.03 2.13
CA MET A 263 62.26 -99.22 3.54
C MET A 263 63.77 -99.22 3.76
N GLN A 264 64.53 -99.91 2.91
CA GLN A 264 65.99 -99.92 2.96
C GLN A 264 66.57 -98.53 2.73
N ASN A 265 66.01 -97.75 1.79
CA ASN A 265 66.40 -96.34 1.59
C ASN A 265 66.11 -95.48 2.83
N ILE A 266 64.99 -95.71 3.53
CA ILE A 266 64.65 -95.01 4.77
C ILE A 266 65.65 -95.38 5.89
N VAL A 267 65.94 -96.67 6.07
CA VAL A 267 66.90 -97.17 7.05
C VAL A 267 68.29 -96.60 6.76
N MET A 268 68.74 -96.68 5.51
CA MET A 268 70.04 -96.13 5.09
C MET A 268 70.14 -94.63 5.33
N ARG A 269 69.07 -93.86 5.04
CA ARG A 269 69.03 -92.43 5.37
C ARG A 269 69.17 -92.19 6.89
N LYS A 270 68.48 -92.98 7.72
CA LYS A 270 68.59 -92.88 9.18
C LYS A 270 69.98 -93.29 9.70
N GLU A 271 70.60 -94.30 9.10
CA GLU A 271 71.98 -94.70 9.40
C GLU A 271 72.97 -93.60 9.01
N ILE A 272 72.80 -92.96 7.84
CA ILE A 272 73.61 -91.81 7.43
C ILE A 272 73.45 -90.65 8.41
N GLU A 273 72.22 -90.32 8.81
CA GLU A 273 71.95 -89.31 9.84
C GLU A 273 72.65 -89.66 11.17
N GLY A 274 72.60 -90.91 11.59
CA GLY A 274 73.26 -91.40 12.81
C GLY A 274 74.80 -91.37 12.72
N HIS A 275 75.37 -91.79 11.59
CA HIS A 275 76.81 -91.74 11.36
C HIS A 275 77.32 -90.30 11.29
N ASN A 276 76.56 -89.38 10.70
CA ASN A 276 76.90 -87.96 10.72
C ASN A 276 76.92 -87.42 12.15
N GLY A 277 75.94 -87.75 12.99
CA GLY A 277 75.95 -87.38 14.40
C GLY A 277 77.17 -87.93 15.17
N LEU A 278 77.56 -89.19 14.93
CA LEU A 278 78.76 -89.78 15.52
C LEU A 278 80.04 -89.14 15.01
N LEU A 279 80.10 -88.78 13.72
CA LEU A 279 81.23 -88.05 13.14
C LEU A 279 81.37 -86.67 13.78
N GLU A 280 80.29 -85.93 13.96
CA GLU A 280 80.30 -84.64 14.66
C GLU A 280 80.81 -84.77 16.12
N GLU A 281 80.38 -85.81 16.84
CA GLU A 281 80.84 -86.09 18.20
C GLU A 281 82.33 -86.48 18.24
N LEU A 282 82.77 -87.32 17.32
CA LEU A 282 84.18 -87.70 17.18
C LEU A 282 85.06 -86.51 16.78
N GLU A 283 84.61 -85.66 15.86
CA GLU A 283 85.31 -84.43 15.50
C GLU A 283 85.43 -83.48 16.70
N SER A 284 84.37 -83.33 17.48
CA SER A 284 84.38 -82.54 18.71
C SER A 284 85.36 -83.10 19.76
N THR A 285 85.33 -84.40 20.02
CA THR A 285 86.26 -85.04 20.96
C THR A 285 87.70 -85.00 20.50
N ILE A 286 87.96 -85.14 19.19
CA ILE A 286 89.30 -84.95 18.61
C ILE A 286 89.74 -83.49 18.83
N GLN A 287 88.89 -82.50 18.60
CA GLN A 287 89.22 -81.10 18.86
C GLN A 287 89.55 -80.87 20.35
N ASP A 288 88.74 -81.38 21.26
CA ASP A 288 88.97 -81.29 22.71
C ASP A 288 90.27 -81.97 23.13
N LEU A 289 90.52 -83.20 22.67
CA LEU A 289 91.76 -83.92 22.94
C LEU A 289 92.96 -83.21 22.33
N THR A 290 92.84 -82.64 21.14
CA THR A 290 93.92 -81.87 20.50
C THR A 290 94.21 -80.60 21.32
N GLN A 291 93.17 -79.97 21.87
CA GLN A 291 93.32 -78.84 22.79
C GLN A 291 93.98 -79.26 24.09
N GLN A 292 93.56 -80.38 24.71
CA GLN A 292 94.16 -80.92 25.93
C GLN A 292 95.63 -81.32 25.73
N VAL A 293 95.96 -82.00 24.62
CA VAL A 293 97.36 -82.34 24.27
C VAL A 293 98.16 -81.07 24.03
N SER A 294 97.60 -80.06 23.37
CA SER A 294 98.27 -78.77 23.17
C SER A 294 98.52 -78.07 24.51
N GLN A 295 97.55 -78.08 25.43
CA GLN A 295 97.70 -77.53 26.78
C GLN A 295 98.76 -78.30 27.59
N LEU A 296 98.73 -79.63 27.60
CA LEU A 296 99.72 -80.47 28.27
C LEU A 296 101.14 -80.30 27.71
N ARG A 297 101.27 -80.00 26.42
CA ARG A 297 102.55 -79.73 25.76
C ARG A 297 103.12 -78.35 26.09
N VAL A 298 102.24 -77.38 26.42
CA VAL A 298 102.61 -76.02 26.84
C VAL A 298 102.85 -75.95 28.36
N ASP A 299 102.30 -76.88 29.14
CA ASP A 299 102.46 -76.92 30.59
C ASP A 299 103.90 -77.31 31.02
N PRO A 300 104.67 -76.40 31.64
CA PRO A 300 106.09 -76.61 31.93
C PRO A 300 106.36 -77.67 33.01
N LYS A 301 105.33 -78.19 33.68
CA LYS A 301 105.43 -79.23 34.72
C LYS A 301 105.38 -80.66 34.16
N THR A 302 104.91 -80.86 32.93
CA THR A 302 104.69 -82.19 32.33
C THR A 302 105.80 -82.60 31.35
N SER A 303 106.71 -81.69 31.03
CA SER A 303 107.93 -82.00 30.28
C SER A 303 108.90 -82.81 31.16
N THR A 304 108.68 -84.12 31.24
CA THR A 304 109.52 -85.08 31.99
C THR A 304 111.00 -84.97 31.61
N ARG A 305 111.32 -84.57 30.37
CA ARG A 305 112.70 -84.29 29.94
C ARG A 305 113.33 -83.08 30.62
N GLN A 306 112.59 -82.00 30.85
CA GLN A 306 113.08 -80.80 31.55
C GLN A 306 113.13 -80.97 33.07
N VAL A 307 112.27 -81.82 33.64
CA VAL A 307 112.24 -82.10 35.09
C VAL A 307 113.31 -83.10 35.52
N MET A 308 113.61 -84.14 34.71
CA MET A 308 114.63 -85.16 35.05
C MET A 308 116.07 -84.70 34.76
N PHE A 309 116.29 -83.81 33.79
CA PHE A 309 117.64 -83.37 33.41
C PHE A 309 117.75 -81.84 33.28
N PRO A 310 117.65 -81.07 34.38
CA PRO A 310 117.77 -79.60 34.34
C PRO A 310 119.13 -79.11 33.80
N HIS A 311 120.14 -79.98 33.83
CA HIS A 311 121.52 -79.64 33.49
C HIS A 311 121.84 -79.83 32.00
N LEU A 312 121.05 -80.62 31.27
CA LEU A 312 121.23 -80.89 29.84
C LEU A 312 120.40 -79.95 28.95
N PHE A 313 119.30 -79.41 29.47
CA PHE A 313 118.41 -78.49 28.76
C PHE A 313 118.54 -77.04 29.26
N LYS A 314 119.77 -76.61 29.53
CA LYS A 314 120.08 -75.17 29.58
C LYS A 314 120.01 -74.65 28.15
N GLU A 315 119.21 -73.63 27.91
CA GLU A 315 119.17 -72.93 26.63
C GLU A 315 120.56 -72.38 26.33
N THR A 316 121.32 -73.13 25.53
CA THR A 316 122.54 -72.64 24.93
C THR A 316 122.11 -71.73 23.77
N PRO A 317 122.65 -70.51 23.64
CA PRO A 317 122.35 -69.67 22.50
C PRO A 317 122.80 -70.39 21.23
N LYS A 318 121.83 -70.74 20.38
CA LYS A 318 122.10 -71.36 19.08
C LYS A 318 122.96 -70.41 18.24
N CYS A 319 124.07 -70.93 17.72
CA CYS A 319 124.89 -70.23 16.73
C CYS A 319 124.01 -69.83 15.55
N THR A 320 123.99 -68.54 15.22
CA THR A 320 123.45 -68.05 13.95
C THR A 320 124.47 -68.35 12.83
N PRO A 321 124.03 -68.47 11.57
CA PRO A 321 124.81 -69.09 10.48
C PRO A 321 126.14 -68.40 10.10
N ASP A 322 126.52 -67.30 10.76
CA ASP A 322 127.69 -66.46 10.46
C ASP A 322 128.81 -66.58 11.50
N MET A 323 128.82 -67.63 12.33
CA MET A 323 129.94 -67.93 13.23
C MET A 323 130.82 -69.05 12.68
N ASP A 324 132.05 -68.69 12.30
CA ASP A 324 133.10 -69.63 11.91
C ASP A 324 133.55 -70.49 13.10
N VAL A 325 133.31 -71.80 12.99
CA VAL A 325 133.65 -72.81 14.01
C VAL A 325 135.03 -73.38 13.71
N VAL A 326 136.01 -73.02 14.54
CA VAL A 326 137.35 -73.62 14.52
C VAL A 326 137.30 -74.93 15.31
N LEU A 327 137.46 -76.06 14.62
CA LEU A 327 137.48 -77.40 15.22
C LEU A 327 138.91 -77.75 15.66
N ASP A 328 139.10 -77.91 16.95
CA ASP A 328 140.36 -78.33 17.55
C ASP A 328 140.52 -79.86 17.43
N ILE A 329 141.07 -80.32 16.29
CA ILE A 329 141.35 -81.74 16.02
C ILE A 329 142.85 -81.97 16.18
N PRO A 330 143.31 -82.71 17.21
CA PRO A 330 144.72 -83.01 17.41
C PRO A 330 145.28 -83.92 16.31
N THR A 331 146.40 -83.51 15.71
CA THR A 331 147.12 -84.22 14.65
C THR A 331 148.07 -85.29 15.23
N GLN A 332 148.15 -86.43 14.54
CA GLN A 332 148.92 -87.62 14.93
C GLN A 332 150.44 -87.36 14.86
N GLN A 333 151.16 -87.44 15.98
CA GLN A 333 152.62 -87.54 16.00
C GLN A 333 153.05 -89.02 16.03
N TRP A 334 153.89 -89.40 15.07
CA TRP A 334 154.54 -90.70 14.98
C TRP A 334 155.72 -90.78 15.97
N LEU A 335 155.92 -91.95 16.60
CA LEU A 335 157.11 -92.27 17.39
C LEU A 335 158.36 -92.40 16.47
N PRO A 336 159.56 -91.98 16.93
CA PRO A 336 160.84 -92.34 16.32
C PRO A 336 161.20 -93.82 16.55
N ILE A 337 162.07 -94.34 15.67
CA ILE A 337 162.63 -95.70 15.53
C ILE A 337 162.93 -96.43 16.85
#